data_AF-A0A7X5VRW4-F1
#
_entry.id   AF-A0A7X5VRW4-F1
#
_cell.length_a   1.000
_cell.length_b   1.000
_cell.length_c   1.000
_cell.angle_alpha   90.00
_cell.angle_beta   90.00
_cell.angle_gamma   90.00
#
_symmetry.space_group_name_H-M   'P 1'
#
loop_
_entity.id
_entity.type
_entity.pdbx_description
1 polymer ?
#
loop_
_entity_poly.entity_id
_entity_poly.type
_entity_poly.pdbx_seq_one_letter_code
_entity_poly.pdbx_strand_id
1 'polypeptide(L)'
;MPRDITTAVLANTDLGGGHWLVEFGAPEIADAMRPAQFFMIGIPGAETLLRRPYSVCGLPGTFDDRPAGALQVLYKVIGQGTGLLASLAPGAAITVLGPLG
;
A
#
# COMPACT_ATOMS: atom_id res chain seq x y z
N MET A 1 -8.44 15.06 5.25
CA MET A 1 -7.43 15.10 6.33
C MET A 1 -6.75 13.75 6.40
N PRO A 2 -5.45 13.68 6.76
CA PRO A 2 -4.76 12.41 6.93
C PRO A 2 -5.48 11.52 7.95
N ARG A 3 -5.53 10.23 7.66
CA ARG A 3 -6.08 9.17 8.52
C ARG A 3 -4.99 8.13 8.76
N ASP A 4 -5.00 7.56 9.95
CA ASP A 4 -4.18 6.41 10.30
C ASP A 4 -5.12 5.22 10.53
N ILE A 5 -5.07 4.24 9.63
CA ILE A 5 -5.99 3.11 9.62
C ILE A 5 -5.23 1.78 9.57
N THR A 6 -5.83 0.74 10.14
CA THR A 6 -5.42 -0.64 9.87
C THR A 6 -6.37 -1.22 8.83
N THR A 7 -5.81 -1.83 7.80
CA THR A 7 -6.56 -2.42 6.70
C THR A 7 -5.91 -3.73 6.25
N ALA A 8 -6.52 -4.40 5.26
CA ALA A 8 -6.03 -5.63 4.69
C ALA A 8 -5.39 -5.40 3.31
N VAL A 9 -4.35 -6.17 3.03
CA VAL A 9 -3.85 -6.40 1.67
C VAL A 9 -4.95 -7.10 0.87
N LEU A 10 -5.35 -6.51 -0.26
CA LEU A 10 -6.29 -7.09 -1.20
C LEU A 10 -5.56 -8.00 -2.19
N ALA A 11 -4.39 -7.56 -2.65
CA ALA A 11 -3.50 -8.33 -3.50
C ALA A 11 -2.06 -7.84 -3.33
N ASN A 12 -1.09 -8.70 -3.60
CA ASN A 12 0.31 -8.32 -3.67
C ASN A 12 1.00 -9.17 -4.73
N THR A 13 1.30 -8.56 -5.86
CA THR A 13 1.68 -9.26 -7.09
C THR A 13 3.15 -9.03 -7.39
N ASP A 14 3.91 -10.11 -7.55
CA ASP A 14 5.29 -10.05 -8.05
C ASP A 14 5.27 -9.74 -9.56
N LEU A 15 5.88 -8.63 -9.94
CA LEU A 15 6.02 -8.19 -11.32
C LEU A 15 7.39 -8.55 -11.92
N GLY A 16 8.24 -9.23 -11.15
CA GLY A 16 9.59 -9.61 -11.54
C GLY A 16 10.63 -8.52 -11.29
N GLY A 17 11.91 -8.93 -11.28
CA GLY A 17 13.04 -8.03 -11.04
C GLY A 17 13.01 -7.36 -9.66
N GLY A 18 12.30 -7.95 -8.70
CA GLY A 18 12.08 -7.41 -7.35
C GLY A 18 11.04 -6.31 -7.27
N HIS A 19 10.24 -6.07 -8.32
CA HIS A 19 9.15 -5.10 -8.30
C HIS A 19 7.83 -5.79 -7.93
N TRP A 20 7.06 -5.12 -7.10
CA TRP A 20 5.82 -5.65 -6.55
C TRP A 20 4.73 -4.58 -6.60
N LEU A 21 3.51 -5.02 -6.88
CA LEU A 21 2.31 -4.19 -6.81
C LEU A 21 1.46 -4.65 -5.63
N VAL A 22 1.44 -3.86 -4.56
CA VAL A 22 0.55 -4.09 -3.43
C VAL A 22 -0.72 -3.27 -3.59
N GLU A 23 -1.84 -3.90 -3.25
CA GLU A 23 -3.16 -3.30 -3.28
C GLU A 23 -3.81 -3.46 -1.91
N PHE A 24 -4.42 -2.39 -1.40
CA PHE A 24 -5.06 -2.40 -0.09
C PHE A 24 -6.29 -1.51 -0.07
N GLY A 25 -7.24 -1.82 0.82
CA GLY A 25 -8.47 -1.05 0.96
C GLY A 25 -8.25 0.22 1.79
N ALA A 26 -8.67 1.37 1.28
CA ALA A 26 -8.73 2.63 2.02
C ALA A 26 -9.88 3.51 1.52
N PRO A 27 -11.15 3.03 1.61
CA PRO A 27 -12.29 3.70 0.99
C PRO A 27 -12.48 5.14 1.47
N GLU A 28 -12.28 5.41 2.76
CA GLU A 28 -12.39 6.76 3.32
C GLU A 28 -11.33 7.75 2.82
N ILE A 29 -10.27 7.23 2.19
CA ILE A 29 -9.12 8.01 1.76
C ILE A 29 -9.04 8.11 0.23
N ALA A 30 -9.42 7.05 -0.49
CA ALA A 30 -9.26 6.93 -1.93
C ALA A 30 -9.93 8.08 -2.71
N ASP A 31 -11.12 8.52 -2.29
CA ASP A 31 -11.86 9.61 -2.97
C ASP A 31 -11.19 10.98 -2.81
N ALA A 32 -10.39 11.17 -1.76
CA ALA A 32 -9.71 12.42 -1.47
C ALA A 32 -8.28 12.48 -2.07
N MET A 33 -7.83 11.41 -2.72
CA MET A 33 -6.49 11.31 -3.29
C MET A 33 -6.27 12.30 -4.42
N ARG A 34 -5.06 12.87 -4.43
CA ARG A 34 -4.56 13.74 -5.50
C ARG A 34 -3.26 13.18 -6.07
N PRO A 35 -2.94 13.47 -7.34
CA PRO A 35 -1.64 13.12 -7.90
C PRO A 35 -0.48 13.60 -7.02
N ALA A 36 0.59 12.82 -6.99
CA ALA A 36 1.81 13.05 -6.20
C ALA A 36 1.67 12.92 -4.67
N GLN A 37 0.50 12.50 -4.14
CA GLN A 37 0.37 12.13 -2.74
C GLN A 37 0.92 10.73 -2.45
N PHE A 38 1.28 10.49 -1.19
CA PHE A 38 1.88 9.25 -0.73
C PHE A 38 1.28 8.78 0.61
N PHE A 39 1.57 7.53 0.96
CA PHE A 39 1.19 6.92 2.23
C PHE A 39 2.41 6.39 2.96
N MET A 40 2.35 6.41 4.29
CA MET A 40 3.29 5.70 5.14
C MET A 40 2.70 4.33 5.50
N ILE A 41 3.27 3.26 4.94
CA ILE A 41 2.82 1.88 5.16
C ILE A 41 3.68 1.19 6.22
N GLY A 42 3.03 0.57 7.20
CA GLY A 42 3.64 -0.27 8.23
C GLY A 42 3.03 -1.66 8.26
N ILE A 43 3.72 -2.58 8.94
CA ILE A 43 3.27 -3.96 9.13
C ILE A 43 3.14 -4.16 10.65
N PRO A 44 1.92 -4.40 11.18
CA PRO A 44 1.71 -4.66 12.60
C PRO A 44 2.61 -5.78 13.12
N GLY A 45 3.25 -5.57 14.27
CA GLY A 45 4.09 -6.59 14.91
C GLY A 45 5.41 -6.89 14.21
N ALA A 46 5.76 -6.18 13.14
CA ALA A 46 7.07 -6.33 12.50
C ALA A 46 8.18 -5.67 13.33
N GLU A 47 9.37 -6.29 13.32
CA GLU A 47 10.62 -5.77 13.93
C GLU A 47 11.04 -4.39 13.38
N THR A 48 10.42 -3.94 12.30
CA THR A 48 10.75 -2.68 11.67
C THR A 48 10.00 -1.51 12.31
N LEU A 49 10.74 -0.66 13.02
CA LEU A 49 10.16 0.45 13.80
C LEU A 49 9.45 1.52 12.94
N LEU A 50 9.98 1.82 11.74
CA LEU A 50 9.47 2.90 10.90
C LEU A 50 8.58 2.39 9.76
N ARG A 51 7.47 3.10 9.53
CA ARG A 51 6.67 2.99 8.31
C ARG A 51 7.45 3.52 7.10
N ARG A 52 7.14 3.02 5.91
CA ARG A 52 7.84 3.39 4.68
C ARG A 52 6.92 4.26 3.82
N PRO A 53 7.43 5.39 3.29
CA PRO A 53 6.67 6.21 2.36
C PRO A 53 6.57 5.53 1.00
N TYR A 54 5.37 5.47 0.45
CA TYR A 54 5.12 4.99 -0.91
C TYR A 54 4.14 5.89 -1.63
N SER A 55 4.51 6.27 -2.86
CA SER A 55 3.61 6.95 -3.78
C SER A 55 2.51 6.01 -4.23
N VAL A 56 1.29 6.55 -4.37
CA VAL A 56 0.20 5.83 -5.03
C VAL A 56 0.44 5.88 -6.54
N CYS A 57 0.46 4.71 -7.19
CA CYS A 57 0.58 4.61 -8.64
C CYS A 57 -0.76 4.34 -9.33
N GLY A 58 -1.81 3.96 -8.58
CA GLY A 58 -3.11 3.69 -9.16
C GLY A 58 -4.27 3.69 -8.15
N LEU A 59 -5.44 3.92 -8.71
CA LEU A 59 -6.78 3.82 -8.09
C LEU A 59 -7.59 2.76 -8.86
N PRO A 60 -8.80 2.38 -8.40
CA PRO A 60 -9.62 1.40 -9.12
C PRO A 60 -9.83 1.84 -10.58
N GLY A 61 -9.58 0.94 -11.53
CA GLY A 61 -9.61 1.22 -12.97
C GLY A 61 -8.28 1.70 -13.58
N THR A 62 -7.19 1.77 -12.81
CA THR A 62 -5.86 2.13 -13.35
C THR A 62 -5.15 0.95 -14.02
N PHE A 63 -4.91 -0.13 -13.26
CA PHE A 63 -4.27 -1.35 -13.79
C PHE A 63 -5.24 -2.52 -13.96
N ASP A 64 -6.31 -2.55 -13.14
CA ASP A 64 -7.37 -3.57 -13.16
C ASP A 64 -8.66 -2.96 -12.58
N ASP A 65 -9.81 -3.56 -12.92
CA ASP A 65 -11.10 -3.25 -12.29
C ASP A 65 -11.13 -3.81 -10.86
N ARG A 66 -10.72 -2.96 -9.91
CA ARG A 66 -10.70 -3.26 -8.48
C ARG A 66 -11.93 -2.70 -7.76
N PRO A 67 -12.23 -3.20 -6.54
CA PRO A 67 -13.30 -2.64 -5.72
C PRO A 67 -13.07 -1.15 -5.48
N ALA A 68 -14.17 -0.40 -5.38
CA ALA A 68 -14.14 1.00 -4.96
C ALA A 68 -13.34 1.15 -3.65
N GLY A 69 -12.45 2.15 -3.59
CA GLY A 69 -11.63 2.39 -2.42
C GLY A 69 -10.31 1.61 -2.35
N ALA A 70 -9.96 0.80 -3.35
CA ALA A 70 -8.64 0.16 -3.41
C ALA A 70 -7.55 1.16 -3.86
N LEU A 71 -6.41 1.14 -3.18
CA LEU A 71 -5.21 1.90 -3.58
C LEU A 71 -4.13 0.94 -4.05
N GLN A 72 -3.37 1.37 -5.06
CA GLN A 72 -2.30 0.58 -5.66
C GLN A 72 -0.96 1.27 -5.47
N VAL A 73 0.03 0.51 -4.99
CA VAL A 73 1.39 0.97 -4.72
C VAL A 73 2.40 0.05 -5.40
N LEU A 74 3.19 0.63 -6.29
CA LEU A 74 4.34 -0.04 -6.90
C LEU A 74 5.58 0.21 -6.04
N TYR A 75 6.29 -0.85 -5.67
CA TYR A 75 7.52 -0.76 -4.90
C TYR A 75 8.56 -1.78 -5.35
N LYS A 76 9.81 -1.56 -4.92
CA LYS A 76 10.92 -2.49 -5.15
C LYS A 76 11.43 -3.07 -3.84
N VAL A 77 11.70 -4.37 -3.84
CA VAL A 77 12.36 -5.07 -2.73
C VAL A 77 13.84 -4.73 -2.74
N ILE A 78 14.28 -4.01 -1.71
CA ILE A 78 15.67 -3.54 -1.54
C ILE A 78 16.21 -3.77 -0.12
N GLY A 79 15.36 -4.20 0.83
CA GLY A 79 15.76 -4.42 2.21
C GLY A 79 14.66 -5.08 3.03
N GLN A 80 14.88 -5.25 4.33
CA GLN A 80 14.01 -6.02 5.21
C GLN A 80 12.54 -5.56 5.19
N GLY A 81 12.29 -4.25 5.25
CA GLY A 81 10.92 -3.72 5.26
C GLY A 81 10.12 -4.05 4.01
N THR A 82 10.74 -3.87 2.83
CA THR A 82 10.10 -4.20 1.55
C THR A 82 10.05 -5.70 1.29
N GLY A 83 11.00 -6.48 1.85
CA GLY A 83 10.95 -7.94 1.86
C GLY A 83 9.78 -8.48 2.68
N LEU A 84 9.54 -7.92 3.88
CA LEU A 84 8.36 -8.25 4.68
C LEU A 84 7.07 -7.90 3.95
N LEU A 85 6.99 -6.71 3.35
CA LEU A 85 5.82 -6.32 2.56
C LEU A 85 5.56 -7.29 1.41
N ALA A 86 6.59 -7.70 0.67
CA ALA A 86 6.48 -8.68 -0.42
C ALA A 86 6.03 -10.07 0.04
N SER A 87 6.29 -10.44 1.30
CA SER A 87 5.82 -11.72 1.85
C SER A 87 4.35 -11.73 2.26
N LEU A 88 3.67 -10.58 2.26
CA LEU A 88 2.27 -10.49 2.69
C LEU A 88 1.31 -11.04 1.63
N ALA A 89 0.46 -11.96 2.06
CA ALA A 89 -0.63 -12.52 1.27
C ALA A 89 -1.92 -11.67 1.40
N PRO A 90 -2.89 -11.83 0.48
CA PRO A 90 -4.23 -11.25 0.65
C PRO A 90 -4.83 -11.57 2.02
N GLY A 91 -5.46 -10.57 2.64
CA GLY A 91 -6.00 -10.63 4.00
C GLY A 91 -5.01 -10.25 5.10
N ALA A 92 -3.70 -10.16 4.81
CA ALA A 92 -2.72 -9.71 5.79
C ALA A 92 -2.96 -8.25 6.20
N ALA A 93 -2.82 -7.97 7.50
CA ALA A 93 -3.02 -6.64 8.04
C ALA A 93 -1.81 -5.72 7.75
N ILE A 94 -2.10 -4.47 7.38
CA ILE A 94 -1.13 -3.38 7.27
C ILE A 94 -1.66 -2.13 7.96
N THR A 95 -0.76 -1.26 8.43
CA THR A 95 -1.11 0.09 8.89
C THR A 95 -0.78 1.11 7.82
N VAL A 96 -1.69 2.06 7.61
CA VAL A 96 -1.57 3.04 6.53
C VAL A 96 -1.87 4.42 7.08
N LEU A 97 -0.91 5.34 6.96
CA LEU A 97 -1.10 6.75 7.28
C LEU A 97 -1.08 7.56 5.98
N GLY A 98 -2.19 8.26 5.71
CA GLY A 98 -2.30 9.16 4.57
C GLY A 98 -3.73 9.65 4.30
N PRO A 99 -3.94 10.38 3.20
CA PRO A 99 -2.93 10.74 2.21
C PRO A 99 -2.06 11.88 2.74
N LEU A 100 -0.77 11.86 2.39
CA LEU A 100 0.20 12.90 2.73
C LEU A 100 0.74 13.57 1.47
N GLY A 101 1.25 14.80 1.63
CA GLY A 101 1.68 15.64 0.52
C GLY A 101 0.55 16.49 -0.05
#